data_AF-A0A1G8MGJ2-F1
#
_entry.id   AF-A0A1G8MGJ2-F1
#
_cell.length_a   1.000
_cell.length_b   1.000
_cell.length_c   1.000
_cell.angle_alpha   90.00
_cell.angle_beta   90.00
_cell.angle_gamma   90.00
#
_symmetry.space_group_name_H-M   'P 1'
#
loop_
_entity.id
_entity.type
_entity.pdbx_description
1 polymer ?
#
loop_
_entity_poly.entity_id
_entity_poly.type
_entity_poly.pdbx_seq_one_letter_code
_entity_poly.pdbx_strand_id
1 'polypeptide(L)'
;MDEQRKNLLFYMTMGTIGLLAIALASIQNISQMNHTGHLAMFGFIFISLYIEYLEKKVGIEKRIRRLNKMAFVIVFLGISFMYIM
;
A
#
# COMPACT_ATOMS: atom_id res chain seq x y z
N MET A 1 14.09 7.02 -20.30
CA MET A 1 12.77 6.85 -19.68
C MET A 1 12.10 8.21 -19.70
N ASP A 2 10.92 8.35 -20.29
CA ASP A 2 10.21 9.64 -20.29
C ASP A 2 9.97 10.13 -18.87
N GLU A 3 10.20 11.42 -18.66
CA GLU A 3 10.12 12.08 -17.35
C GLU A 3 8.72 11.92 -16.71
N GLN A 4 7.67 11.93 -17.52
CA GLN A 4 6.31 11.63 -17.10
C GLN A 4 6.15 10.23 -16.51
N ARG A 5 6.81 9.23 -17.13
CA ARG A 5 6.76 7.83 -16.68
C ARG A 5 7.53 7.64 -15.38
N LYS A 6 8.64 8.39 -15.20
CA LYS A 6 9.41 8.43 -13.94
C LYS A 6 8.59 9.04 -12.81
N ASN A 7 7.93 10.16 -13.05
CA ASN A 7 7.07 10.82 -12.05
C ASN A 7 5.89 9.94 -11.65
N LEU A 8 5.24 9.29 -12.62
CA LEU A 8 4.15 8.34 -12.34
C LEU A 8 4.60 7.19 -11.43
N LEU A 9 5.75 6.58 -11.72
CA LEU A 9 6.30 5.50 -10.89
C LEU A 9 6.65 6.00 -9.48
N PHE A 10 7.22 7.20 -9.36
CA PHE A 10 7.52 7.80 -8.06
C PHE A 10 6.26 8.00 -7.21
N TYR A 11 5.19 8.55 -7.78
CA TYR A 11 3.91 8.73 -7.07
C TYR A 11 3.26 7.39 -6.71
N MET A 12 3.32 6.40 -7.59
CA MET A 12 2.89 5.03 -7.27
C MET A 12 3.66 4.49 -6.07
N THR A 13 4.98 4.60 -6.05
CA THR A 13 5.81 4.12 -4.94
C THR A 13 5.47 4.85 -3.64
N MET A 14 5.32 6.18 -3.66
CA MET A 14 4.91 6.96 -2.49
C MET A 14 3.53 6.54 -1.95
N GLY A 15 2.53 6.37 -2.81
CA GLY A 15 1.21 5.89 -2.39
C GLY A 15 1.26 4.47 -1.81
N THR A 16 2.13 3.62 -2.35
CA THR A 16 2.39 2.26 -1.88
C THR A 16 3.03 2.26 -0.49
N ILE A 17 4.00 3.15 -0.23
CA ILE A 17 4.63 3.34 1.09
C ILE A 17 3.62 3.88 2.11
N GLY A 18 2.78 4.84 1.72
CA GLY A 18 1.72 5.37 2.59
C GLY A 18 0.72 4.29 3.02
N LEU A 19 0.30 3.44 2.07
CA LEU A 19 -0.52 2.27 2.37
C LEU A 19 0.17 1.29 3.35
N LEU A 20 1.47 1.04 3.20
CA LEU A 20 2.27 0.21 4.10
C LEU A 20 2.23 0.76 5.53
N ALA A 21 2.44 2.06 5.69
CA ALA A 21 2.41 2.73 6.99
C ALA A 21 1.03 2.62 7.66
N ILE A 22 -0.06 2.83 6.91
CA ILE A 22 -1.43 2.68 7.42
C ILE A 22 -1.68 1.23 7.87
N ALA A 23 -1.25 0.24 7.09
CA ALA A 23 -1.42 -1.17 7.43
C ALA A 23 -0.70 -1.53 8.75
N LEU A 24 0.55 -1.09 8.90
CA LEU A 24 1.34 -1.33 10.12
C LEU A 24 0.73 -0.63 11.34
N ALA A 25 0.35 0.64 11.21
CA ALA A 25 -0.31 1.38 12.28
C ALA A 25 -1.65 0.75 12.69
N SER A 26 -2.38 0.18 11.72
CA SER A 26 -3.64 -0.54 11.99
C SER A 26 -3.38 -1.80 12.80
N ILE A 27 -2.38 -2.62 12.42
CA ILE A 27 -2.01 -3.83 13.15
C ILE A 27 -1.60 -3.51 14.59
N GLN A 28 -0.78 -2.48 14.79
CA GLN A 28 -0.35 -2.06 16.12
C GLN A 28 -1.55 -1.63 17.00
N ASN A 29 -2.49 -0.87 16.45
CA ASN A 29 -3.70 -0.45 17.18
C ASN A 29 -4.61 -1.64 17.52
N ILE A 30 -4.79 -2.58 16.59
CA ILE A 30 -5.56 -3.82 16.84
C ILE A 30 -4.89 -4.64 17.94
N SER A 31 -3.57 -4.79 17.91
CA SER A 31 -2.81 -5.51 18.93
C SER A 31 -2.95 -4.90 20.34
N GLN A 32 -3.21 -3.61 20.44
CA GLN A 32 -3.45 -2.91 21.71
C GLN A 32 -4.94 -2.91 22.12
N MET A 33 -5.79 -3.71 21.46
CA MET A 33 -7.24 -3.77 21.67
C MET A 33 -7.96 -2.42 21.49
N ASN A 34 -7.35 -1.46 20.78
CA ASN A 34 -8.02 -0.20 20.44
C ASN A 34 -9.06 -0.45 19.35
N HIS A 35 -10.33 -0.15 19.64
CA HIS A 35 -11.45 -0.29 18.68
C HIS A 35 -11.26 0.53 17.39
N THR A 36 -10.41 1.56 17.41
CA THR A 36 -10.03 2.37 16.24
C THR A 36 -9.15 1.62 15.24
N GLY A 37 -8.49 0.54 15.64
CA GLY A 37 -7.63 -0.27 14.75
C GLY A 37 -8.41 -0.93 13.61
N HIS A 38 -9.65 -1.35 13.88
CA HIS A 38 -10.52 -1.91 12.83
C HIS A 38 -10.93 -0.85 11.79
N LEU A 39 -11.23 0.38 12.23
CA LEU A 39 -11.54 1.50 11.34
C LEU A 39 -10.36 1.84 10.43
N ALA A 40 -9.14 1.80 10.97
CA ALA A 40 -7.92 2.02 10.19
C ALA A 40 -7.70 0.91 9.14
N MET A 41 -8.02 -0.35 9.47
CA MET A 41 -8.02 -1.47 8.51
C MET A 41 -9.04 -1.30 7.39
N PHE A 42 -10.26 -0.83 7.70
CA PHE A 42 -11.24 -0.51 6.66
C PHE A 42 -10.76 0.64 5.77
N GLY A 43 -10.17 1.69 6.35
CA GLY A 43 -9.55 2.79 5.61
C GLY A 43 -8.47 2.32 4.64
N PHE A 44 -7.61 1.39 5.09
CA PHE A 44 -6.60 0.76 4.25
C PHE A 44 -7.21 0.04 3.03
N ILE A 45 -8.28 -0.74 3.23
CA ILE A 45 -8.98 -1.44 2.15
C ILE A 45 -9.56 -0.44 1.15
N PHE A 46 -10.27 0.59 1.62
CA PHE A 46 -10.88 1.59 0.75
C PHE A 46 -9.85 2.38 -0.06
N ILE A 47 -8.75 2.80 0.56
CA ILE A 47 -7.66 3.51 -0.13
C ILE A 47 -7.00 2.58 -1.16
N SER A 48 -6.80 1.31 -0.84
CA SER A 48 -6.24 0.32 -1.77
C SER A 48 -7.12 0.14 -3.02
N LEU A 49 -8.43 0.05 -2.83
CA LEU A 49 -9.40 -0.04 -3.92
C LEU A 49 -9.42 1.23 -4.78
N TYR A 50 -9.35 2.41 -4.14
CA TYR A 50 -9.30 3.69 -4.83
C TYR A 50 -8.04 3.86 -5.67
N ILE A 51 -6.87 3.50 -5.13
CA ILE A 51 -5.61 3.52 -5.87
C ILE A 51 -5.68 2.55 -7.05
N GLU A 52 -6.20 1.34 -6.88
CA GLU A 52 -6.38 0.41 -8.00
C GLU A 52 -7.29 0.98 -9.10
N TYR A 53 -8.35 1.70 -8.72
CA TYR A 53 -9.21 2.40 -9.67
C TYR A 53 -8.45 3.49 -10.44
N LEU A 54 -7.66 4.31 -9.76
CA LEU A 54 -6.83 5.34 -10.39
C LEU A 54 -5.79 4.75 -11.35
N GLU A 55 -5.10 3.69 -10.93
CA GLU A 55 -4.11 2.99 -11.78
C GLU A 55 -4.77 2.43 -13.06
N LYS A 56 -5.99 1.89 -12.96
CA LYS A 56 -6.76 1.45 -14.13
C LYS A 56 -7.16 2.63 -15.03
N LYS A 57 -7.59 3.75 -14.45
CA LYS A 57 -8.03 4.94 -15.18
C LYS A 57 -6.90 5.61 -15.97
N VAL A 58 -5.68 5.60 -15.44
CA VAL A 58 -4.48 6.17 -16.10
C VAL A 58 -3.89 5.21 -17.14
N GLY A 59 -4.47 4.01 -17.33
CA GLY A 59 -4.01 3.06 -18.34
C GLY A 59 -2.73 2.31 -17.96
N ILE A 60 -2.40 2.23 -16.66
CA ILE A 60 -1.19 1.53 -16.20
C ILE A 60 -1.29 0.05 -16.55
N GLU A 61 -0.24 -0.45 -17.21
CA GLU A 61 -0.14 -1.85 -17.61
C GLU A 61 -0.38 -2.78 -16.42
N LYS A 62 -1.21 -3.80 -16.64
CA LYS A 62 -1.57 -4.81 -15.64
C LYS A 62 -0.33 -5.56 -15.10
N ARG A 63 0.78 -5.58 -15.86
CA ARG A 63 2.07 -6.16 -15.43
C ARG A 63 2.75 -5.30 -14.37
N ILE A 64 2.85 -3.98 -14.61
CA ILE A 64 3.44 -3.00 -13.69
C ILE A 64 2.65 -2.95 -12.38
N ARG A 65 1.30 -2.90 -12.47
CA ARG A 65 0.42 -2.94 -11.29
C ARG A 65 0.64 -4.18 -10.42
N ARG A 66 0.79 -5.37 -11.04
CA ARG A 66 1.07 -6.61 -10.30
C ARG A 66 2.45 -6.59 -9.65
N LEU A 67 3.46 -6.08 -10.35
CA LEU A 67 4.82 -5.99 -9.82
C LEU A 67 4.87 -5.09 -8.58
N ASN A 68 4.17 -3.96 -8.63
CA ASN A 68 4.10 -3.03 -7.51
C ASN A 68 3.36 -3.62 -6.30
N LYS A 69 2.25 -4.36 -6.55
CA LYS A 69 1.56 -5.11 -5.48
C LYS A 69 2.42 -6.22 -4.88
N MET A 70 3.18 -6.95 -5.69
CA MET A 70 4.12 -7.97 -5.18
C MET A 70 5.22 -7.35 -4.33
N ALA A 71 5.81 -6.23 -4.77
CA ALA A 71 6.79 -5.49 -3.99
C ALA A 71 6.20 -5.02 -2.65
N PHE A 72 4.97 -4.51 -2.65
CA PHE A 72 4.25 -4.14 -1.43
C PHE A 72 4.13 -5.32 -0.46
N VAL A 73 3.69 -6.50 -0.93
CA VAL A 73 3.53 -7.68 -0.07
C VAL A 73 4.87 -8.13 0.50
N ILE A 74 5.94 -8.15 -0.30
CA ILE A 74 7.27 -8.54 0.16
C ILE A 74 7.77 -7.58 1.25
N VAL A 75 7.66 -6.27 1.03
CA VAL A 75 8.07 -5.24 2.00
C VAL A 75 7.22 -5.34 3.27
N PHE A 76 5.91 -5.53 3.13
CA PHE A 76 5.00 -5.68 4.26
C PHE A 76 5.33 -6.90 5.12
N LEU A 77 5.58 -8.04 4.48
CA LEU A 77 6.00 -9.27 5.18
C LEU A 77 7.35 -9.08 5.88
N GLY A 78 8.32 -8.45 5.21
CA GLY A 78 9.63 -8.18 5.81
C GLY A 78 9.55 -7.28 7.04
N ILE A 79 8.78 -6.18 6.97
CA ILE A 79 8.58 -5.28 8.12
C ILE A 79 7.78 -5.98 9.23
N SER A 80 6.74 -6.74 8.88
CA SER A 80 5.95 -7.48 9.87
C SER A 80 6.82 -8.50 10.60
N PHE A 81 7.70 -9.21 9.89
CA PHE A 81 8.64 -10.16 10.49
C PHE A 81 9.60 -9.47 11.47
N MET A 82 10.12 -8.29 11.11
CA MET A 82 10.99 -7.51 11.99
C MET A 82 10.27 -6.92 13.22
N TYR A 83 8.96 -6.65 13.13
CA TYR A 83 8.20 -6.06 14.23
C TYR A 83 7.58 -7.10 15.18
N ILE A 84 7.41 -8.34 14.72
CA ILE A 84 6.83 -9.45 15.48
C ILE A 84 7.92 -10.29 16.20
N MET A 85 9.15 -10.32 15.66
CA MET A 85 10.30 -11.05 16.23
C MET A 85 11.14 -10.16 17.15
#